data_AF-A0A0C2YKI8-F1
#
_entry.id   AF-A0A0C2YKI8-F1
#
_cell.length_a   1.000
_cell.length_b   1.000
_cell.length_c   1.000
_cell.angle_alpha   90.00
_cell.angle_beta   90.00
_cell.angle_gamma   90.00
#
_symmetry.space_group_name_H-M   'P 1'
#
loop_
_entity.id
_entity.type
_entity.pdbx_description
1 polymer ?
#
loop_
_entity_poly.entity_id
_entity_poly.type
_entity_poly.pdbx_seq_one_letter_code
_entity_poly.pdbx_strand_id
1 'polypeptide(L)'
;MSDPASLPVVIFPAAGNRFALPARQVAAMLSVESTVTDAPAIEDLLGLPRTARATCMLRLRTGDGDVSALVSGEVSLSELPVESIHPLPPLIEASSQLRGLSAIAHDDSGMILLVDPGRLSRPF
;
A
#
# COMPACT_ATOMS: atom_id res chain seq x y z
N MET A 1 16.09 -28.26 1.51
CA MET A 1 15.91 -27.00 0.76
C MET A 1 14.90 -26.20 1.55
N SER A 2 15.30 -25.06 2.12
CA SER A 2 14.33 -24.15 2.73
C SER A 2 13.54 -23.50 1.60
N ASP A 3 12.22 -23.38 1.77
CA ASP A 3 11.43 -22.59 0.84
C ASP A 3 12.00 -21.16 0.75
N PRO A 4 12.04 -20.55 -0.45
CA PRO A 4 12.48 -19.17 -0.59
C PRO A 4 11.61 -18.29 0.29
N ALA A 5 12.26 -17.42 1.09
CA ALA A 5 11.54 -16.53 1.98
C ALA A 5 10.66 -15.59 1.16
N SER A 6 9.38 -15.52 1.51
CA SER A 6 8.38 -14.66 0.87
C SER A 6 7.75 -13.72 1.89
N LEU A 7 7.26 -12.59 1.40
CA LEU A 7 6.53 -11.60 2.15
C LEU A 7 5.07 -11.55 1.65
N PRO A 8 4.09 -11.92 2.49
CA PRO A 8 2.69 -11.75 2.18
C PRO A 8 2.35 -10.26 2.12
N VAL A 9 1.73 -9.82 1.02
CA VAL A 9 1.37 -8.42 0.76
C VAL A 9 -0.04 -8.27 0.21
N VAL A 10 -0.66 -7.14 0.51
CA VAL A 10 -1.88 -6.69 -0.15
C VAL A 10 -1.48 -5.70 -1.24
N ILE A 11 -1.76 -6.06 -2.49
CA ILE A 11 -1.49 -5.24 -3.68
C ILE A 11 -2.75 -4.47 -4.07
N PHE A 12 -2.57 -3.20 -4.43
CA PHE A 12 -3.64 -2.34 -4.93
C PHE A 12 -3.11 -1.28 -5.90
N PRO A 13 -3.96 -0.78 -6.81
CA PRO A 13 -3.61 0.35 -7.66
C PRO A 13 -3.88 1.68 -6.95
N ALA A 14 -3.03 2.67 -7.19
CA ALA A 14 -3.29 4.07 -6.83
C ALA A 14 -2.58 5.00 -7.83
N ALA A 15 -3.26 6.04 -8.29
CA ALA A 15 -2.72 7.00 -9.26
C ALA A 15 -1.96 6.36 -10.46
N GLY A 16 -2.48 5.25 -11.00
CA GLY A 16 -1.88 4.52 -12.13
C GLY A 16 -0.66 3.64 -11.81
N ASN A 17 -0.29 3.51 -10.53
CA ASN A 17 0.84 2.67 -10.08
C ASN A 17 0.35 1.52 -9.21
N ARG A 18 1.18 0.46 -9.10
CA ARG A 18 0.93 -0.69 -8.22
C ARG A 18 1.64 -0.49 -6.89
N PHE A 19 0.88 -0.58 -5.80
CA PHE A 19 1.37 -0.47 -4.44
C PHE A 19 1.17 -1.78 -3.69
N ALA A 20 2.01 -2.00 -2.67
CA ALA A 20 1.90 -3.14 -1.78
C ALA A 20 2.07 -2.71 -0.32
N LEU A 21 1.28 -3.30 0.57
CA LEU A 21 1.40 -3.19 2.02
C LEU A 21 1.65 -4.59 2.59
N PRO A 22 2.52 -4.77 3.59
CA PRO A 22 2.64 -6.05 4.27
C PRO A 22 1.29 -6.51 4.82
N ALA A 23 0.85 -7.73 4.48
CA ALA A 23 -0.48 -8.21 4.83
C ALA A 23 -0.72 -8.22 6.34
N ARG A 24 0.34 -8.44 7.14
CA ARG A 24 0.29 -8.36 8.61
C ARG A 24 -0.14 -6.99 9.15
N GLN A 25 0.03 -5.92 8.38
CA GLN A 25 -0.39 -4.56 8.73
C GLN A 25 -1.78 -4.22 8.17
N VAL A 26 -2.42 -5.13 7.44
CA VAL A 26 -3.82 -4.99 7.02
C VAL A 26 -4.70 -5.78 7.99
N ALA A 27 -5.45 -5.07 8.83
CA ALA A 27 -6.36 -5.66 9.81
C ALA A 27 -7.67 -6.16 9.18
N ALA A 28 -8.15 -5.51 8.11
CA ALA A 28 -9.37 -5.91 7.41
C ALA A 28 -9.41 -5.34 5.97
N MET A 29 -10.10 -6.05 5.10
CA MET A 29 -10.49 -5.62 3.75
C MET A 29 -12.02 -5.69 3.66
N LEU A 30 -12.68 -4.56 3.39
CA LEU A 30 -14.14 -4.45 3.37
C LEU A 30 -14.60 -3.94 2.01
N SER A 31 -15.62 -4.56 1.43
CA SER A 31 -16.29 -4.03 0.23
C SER A 31 -17.05 -2.75 0.60
N VAL A 32 -16.93 -1.71 -0.23
CA VAL A 32 -17.65 -0.44 -0.01
C VAL A 32 -18.89 -0.43 -0.88
N GLU A 33 -19.95 -1.07 -0.41
CA GLU A 33 -21.27 -1.02 -1.05
C GLU A 33 -22.03 0.23 -0.58
N SER A 34 -21.76 1.36 -1.23
CA SER A 34 -22.53 2.62 -1.14
C SER A 34 -22.68 3.27 0.25
N THR A 35 -22.06 2.76 1.31
CA THR A 35 -22.03 3.43 2.61
C THR A 35 -21.11 4.65 2.55
N VAL A 36 -21.63 5.82 2.92
CA VAL A 36 -20.83 7.02 3.15
C VAL A 36 -19.91 6.72 4.33
N THR A 37 -18.61 6.64 4.05
CA THR A 37 -17.56 6.49 5.06
C THR A 37 -16.68 7.72 4.99
N ASP A 38 -16.34 8.29 6.15
CA ASP A 38 -15.46 9.45 6.27
C ASP A 38 -13.96 9.07 6.15
N ALA A 39 -13.66 7.81 5.81
CA ALA A 39 -12.29 7.36 5.60
C ALA A 39 -11.65 8.10 4.40
N PRO A 40 -10.40 8.58 4.53
CA PRO A 40 -9.68 9.21 3.42
C PRO A 40 -9.39 8.20 2.29
N ALA A 41 -9.16 8.71 1.08
CA ALA A 41 -8.61 7.88 0.01
C ALA A 41 -7.16 7.51 0.35
N ILE A 42 -6.72 6.32 -0.06
CA ILE A 42 -5.33 5.88 0.11
C ILE A 42 -4.37 6.85 -0.60
N GLU A 43 -4.80 7.43 -1.72
CA GLU A 43 -4.04 8.49 -2.40
C GLU A 43 -3.77 9.70 -1.51
N ASP A 44 -4.71 10.11 -0.65
CA ASP A 44 -4.49 11.23 0.26
C ASP A 44 -3.41 10.91 1.31
N LEU A 45 -3.40 9.67 1.79
CA LEU A 45 -2.38 9.18 2.73
C LEU A 45 -0.99 9.12 2.08
N LEU A 46 -0.95 8.75 0.80
CA LEU A 46 0.28 8.65 0.02
C LEU A 46 0.77 10.01 -0.52
N GLY A 47 -0.08 11.04 -0.53
CA GLY A 47 0.23 12.33 -1.15
C GLY A 47 0.10 12.31 -2.68
N LEU A 48 -0.84 11.52 -3.20
CA LEU A 48 -1.09 11.30 -4.62
C LEU A 48 -2.43 11.94 -5.06
N PRO A 49 -2.59 12.24 -6.35
CA PRO A 49 -3.88 12.66 -6.89
C PRO A 49 -4.87 11.50 -6.90
N ARG A 50 -6.11 11.75 -6.48
CA ARG A 50 -7.21 10.78 -6.58
C ARG A 50 -7.56 10.55 -8.05
N THR A 51 -7.75 9.29 -8.44
CA THR A 51 -7.99 8.94 -9.85
C THR A 51 -9.30 8.22 -10.12
N ALA A 52 -9.92 7.61 -9.10
CA ALA A 52 -11.12 6.81 -9.28
C ALA A 52 -12.01 6.78 -8.02
N ARG A 53 -13.19 6.19 -8.15
CA ARG A 53 -14.08 5.89 -7.04
C ARG A 53 -13.60 4.64 -6.31
N ALA A 54 -13.53 4.73 -4.99
CA ALA A 54 -13.13 3.61 -4.15
C ALA A 54 -14.16 2.46 -4.18
N THR A 55 -13.63 1.24 -4.16
CA THR A 55 -14.38 -0.02 -4.20
C THR A 55 -14.09 -0.89 -2.96
N CYS A 56 -12.96 -0.63 -2.28
CA CYS A 56 -12.53 -1.36 -1.10
C CYS A 56 -12.13 -0.38 0.01
N MET A 57 -12.34 -0.75 1.26
CA MET A 57 -11.79 -0.08 2.42
C MET A 57 -10.79 -1.01 3.11
N LEU A 58 -9.57 -0.52 3.27
CA LEU A 58 -8.52 -1.18 4.05
C LEU A 58 -8.49 -0.60 5.46
N ARG A 59 -8.46 -1.47 6.47
CA ARG A 59 -8.09 -1.08 7.83
C ARG A 59 -6.63 -1.43 8.06
N LEU A 60 -5.80 -0.42 8.24
CA LEU A 60 -4.35 -0.52 8.35
C LEU A 60 -3.91 -0.34 9.80
N ARG A 61 -2.98 -1.18 10.26
CA ARG A 61 -2.30 -1.03 11.54
C ARG A 61 -1.09 -0.12 11.35
N THR A 62 -1.14 1.07 11.94
CA THR A 62 -0.06 2.06 11.92
C THR A 62 0.62 2.14 13.29
N GLY A 63 1.73 2.88 13.39
CA GLY A 63 2.38 3.13 14.68
C GLY A 63 1.49 3.86 15.69
N ASP A 64 0.56 4.68 15.19
CA ASP A 64 -0.36 5.51 15.99
C ASP A 64 -1.74 4.86 16.21
N GLY A 65 -1.90 3.59 15.82
CA GLY A 65 -3.15 2.83 15.90
C GLY A 65 -3.73 2.49 14.54
N ASP A 66 -5.02 2.15 14.51
CA ASP A 66 -5.67 1.76 13.26
C ASP A 66 -6.13 2.97 12.44
N VAL A 67 -5.89 2.93 11.12
CA VAL A 67 -6.36 3.90 10.14
C VAL A 67 -7.18 3.18 9.08
N SER A 68 -8.29 3.76 8.64
CA SER A 68 -9.03 3.25 7.48
C SER A 68 -8.70 4.06 6.24
N ALA A 69 -8.55 3.39 5.10
CA ALA A 69 -8.26 4.03 3.82
C ALA A 69 -9.11 3.41 2.72
N LEU A 70 -9.71 4.28 1.90
CA LEU A 70 -10.46 3.91 0.72
C LEU A 70 -9.52 3.66 -0.46
N VAL A 71 -9.66 2.51 -1.10
CA VAL A 71 -8.84 2.08 -2.23
C VAL A 71 -9.71 1.88 -3.45
N SER A 72 -9.25 2.41 -4.58
CA SER A 72 -9.88 2.22 -5.87
C SER A 72 -9.30 1.00 -6.58
N GLY A 73 -10.11 0.33 -7.39
CA GLY A 73 -9.66 -0.80 -8.20
C GLY A 73 -9.59 -2.13 -7.46
N GLU A 74 -8.93 -3.10 -8.08
CA GLU A 74 -8.80 -4.45 -7.54
C GLU A 74 -7.75 -4.50 -6.43
N VAL A 75 -8.10 -5.12 -5.31
CA VAL A 75 -7.20 -5.36 -4.20
C VAL A 75 -7.02 -6.86 -4.03
N SER A 76 -5.78 -7.32 -4.02
CA SER A 76 -5.45 -8.76 -3.99
C SER A 76 -4.40 -9.08 -2.95
N LEU A 77 -4.50 -10.24 -2.31
CA LEU A 77 -3.43 -10.81 -1.50
C LEU A 77 -2.44 -11.55 -2.42
N SER A 78 -1.14 -11.32 -2.24
CA SER A 78 -0.08 -11.96 -3.00
C SER A 78 1.13 -12.25 -2.11
N GLU A 79 2.02 -13.12 -2.57
CA GLU A 79 3.34 -13.34 -1.98
C GLU A 79 4.41 -12.68 -2.85
N LEU A 80 5.33 -11.92 -2.24
CA LEU A 80 6.50 -11.39 -2.93
C LEU A 80 7.76 -12.13 -2.47
N PRO A 81 8.57 -12.69 -3.39
CA PRO A 81 9.87 -13.25 -3.04
C PRO A 81 10.77 -12.15 -2.44
N VAL A 82 11.46 -12.43 -1.33
CA VAL A 82 12.28 -11.42 -0.64
C VAL A 82 13.39 -10.88 -1.54
N GLU A 83 13.95 -11.71 -2.42
CA GLU A 83 14.96 -11.33 -3.40
C GLU A 83 14.47 -10.33 -4.46
N SER A 84 13.15 -10.22 -4.65
CA SER A 84 12.54 -9.24 -5.55
C SER A 84 12.36 -7.87 -4.91
N ILE A 85 12.57 -7.76 -3.59
CA ILE A 85 12.38 -6.54 -2.81
C ILE A 85 13.72 -5.83 -2.64
N HIS A 86 13.79 -4.61 -3.14
CA HIS A 86 14.98 -3.78 -3.12
C HIS A 86 14.76 -2.54 -2.25
N PRO A 87 15.75 -2.16 -1.42
CA PRO A 87 15.68 -0.91 -0.68
C PRO A 87 15.62 0.28 -1.64
N LEU A 88 15.08 1.41 -1.17
CA LEU A 88 15.04 2.62 -1.97
C LEU A 88 16.46 3.10 -2.29
N PRO A 89 16.74 3.48 -3.55
CA PRO A 89 17.97 4.20 -3.85
C PRO A 89 18.04 5.49 -3.02
N PRO A 90 19.20 5.86 -2.45
CA PRO A 90 19.31 7.01 -1.54
C PRO A 90 18.77 8.33 -2.13
N LEU A 91 18.93 8.52 -3.43
CA LEU A 91 18.39 9.69 -4.12
C LEU A 91 16.86 9.72 -4.10
N ILE A 92 16.20 8.57 -4.30
CA ILE A 92 14.74 8.45 -4.25
C ILE A 92 14.27 8.65 -2.80
N GLU A 93 14.94 8.04 -1.84
CA GLU A 93 14.60 8.21 -0.42
C GLU A 93 14.68 9.69 0.02
N ALA A 94 15.68 10.43 -0.45
CA ALA A 94 15.87 11.83 -0.09
C ALA A 94 14.95 12.83 -0.84
N SER A 95 14.45 12.47 -2.02
CA SER A 95 13.69 13.40 -2.89
C SER A 95 12.22 13.05 -3.05
N SER A 96 11.82 11.81 -2.73
CA SER A 96 10.44 11.35 -2.88
C SER A 96 9.49 12.12 -1.96
N GLN A 97 8.40 12.61 -2.54
CA GLN A 97 7.26 13.16 -1.79
C GLN A 97 6.21 12.09 -1.45
N LEU A 98 6.40 10.85 -1.94
CA LEU A 98 5.49 9.74 -1.73
C LEU A 98 5.60 9.24 -0.29
N ARG A 99 4.54 9.48 0.49
CA ARG A 99 4.52 9.16 1.92
C ARG A 99 4.47 7.65 2.13
N GLY A 100 5.20 7.19 3.13
CA GLY A 100 5.23 5.78 3.51
C GLY A 100 6.00 4.85 2.58
N LEU A 101 6.54 5.32 1.46
CA LEU A 101 7.39 4.51 0.59
C LEU A 101 8.60 3.96 1.39
N SER A 102 8.85 2.66 1.28
CA SER A 102 9.91 1.98 2.05
C SER A 102 10.82 1.09 1.20
N ALA A 103 10.31 0.55 0.09
CA ALA A 103 11.06 -0.29 -0.82
C ALA A 103 10.39 -0.33 -2.21
N ILE A 104 11.08 -0.93 -3.17
CA ILE A 104 10.56 -1.22 -4.50
C ILE A 104 10.67 -2.73 -4.71
N ALA A 105 9.63 -3.37 -5.22
CA ALA A 105 9.67 -4.76 -5.65
C ALA A 105 9.31 -4.89 -7.13
N HIS A 106 9.70 -6.03 -7.72
CA HIS A 106 9.47 -6.34 -9.12
C HIS A 106 8.83 -7.71 -9.24
N ASP A 107 7.80 -7.83 -10.08
CA ASP A 107 7.26 -9.11 -10.53
C ASP A 107 7.15 -9.13 -12.06
N ASP A 108 6.55 -10.19 -12.61
CA ASP A 108 6.36 -10.35 -14.05
C ASP A 108 5.48 -9.25 -14.68
N SER A 109 4.65 -8.58 -13.87
CA SER A 109 3.79 -7.46 -14.28
C SER A 109 4.46 -6.09 -14.09
N GLY A 110 5.68 -6.06 -13.58
CA GLY A 110 6.52 -4.87 -13.46
C GLY A 110 6.73 -4.40 -12.02
N MET A 111 6.88 -3.09 -11.86
CA MET A 111 7.27 -2.47 -10.60
C MET A 111 6.10 -2.39 -9.61
N ILE A 112 6.39 -2.64 -8.34
CA ILE A 112 5.49 -2.50 -7.19
C ILE A 112 6.16 -1.61 -6.15
N LEU A 113 5.44 -0.60 -5.67
CA LEU A 113 5.91 0.32 -4.63
C LEU A 113 5.48 -0.20 -3.26
N LEU A 114 6.45 -0.57 -2.41
CA LEU A 114 6.16 -1.04 -1.06
C LEU A 114 5.99 0.14 -0.11
N VAL A 115 4.87 0.14 0.59
CA VAL A 115 4.50 1.15 1.56
C VAL A 115 4.55 0.53 2.95
N ASP A 116 5.15 1.25 3.90
CA ASP A 116 5.08 0.95 5.31
C ASP A 116 3.96 1.79 5.97
N PRO A 117 2.84 1.18 6.37
CA PRO A 117 1.79 1.83 7.15
C PRO A 117 2.27 2.56 8.40
N GLY A 118 3.37 2.11 9.02
CA GLY A 118 3.96 2.78 10.18
C GLY A 118 4.50 4.18 9.87
N ARG A 119 4.73 4.49 8.59
CA ARG A 119 5.21 5.78 8.09
C ARG A 119 4.09 6.63 7.46
N LEU A 120 2.84 6.16 7.49
CA LEU A 120 1.68 6.94 7.05
C LEU A 120 1.18 7.79 8.22
N SER A 121 1.37 9.11 8.13
CA SER A 121 0.78 10.06 9.07
C SER A 121 -0.67 10.38 8.68
N ARG A 122 -1.52 10.69 9.67
CA ARG A 122 -2.87 11.21 9.39
C ARG A 122 -2.77 12.53 8.61
N PRO A 123 -3.57 12.74 7.55
CA PRO A 123 -3.67 14.04 6.93
C PRO A 123 -4.26 15.04 7.94
N PHE A 124 -3.71 16.26 7.95
CA PHE A 124 -4.16 17.38 8.78
C PHE A 124 -5.53 17.89 8.34
#